data_AF-A0A8J7H5R0-F1
#
_entry.id   AF-A0A8J7H5R0-F1
#
_cell.length_a   1.000
_cell.length_b   1.000
_cell.length_c   1.000
_cell.angle_alpha   90.00
_cell.angle_beta   90.00
_cell.angle_gamma   90.00
#
_symmetry.space_group_name_H-M   'P 1'
#
loop_
_entity.id
_entity.type
_entity.pdbx_description
1 polymer ?
#
loop_
_entity_poly.entity_id
_entity_poly.type
_entity_poly.pdbx_seq_one_letter_code
_entity_poly.pdbx_strand_id
1 'polypeptide(L)'
;MIAFIKNSTLDSIKKKLFILYLLNVTDIIFTLLLLQTGYFAEVNILMVNAVKSPFASFMLKIILPALLLYYLYRKICISDTSQLRAANIGINISLTLYTLVNLSHLVWTALLPVFMRMNY
;
A
#
# COMPACT_ATOMS: atom_id res chain seq x y z
N MET A 1 -24.26 -22.30 10.06
CA MET A 1 -23.21 -22.51 9.05
C MET A 1 -22.84 -21.23 8.28
N ILE A 2 -23.82 -20.52 7.68
CA ILE A 2 -23.56 -19.30 6.88
C ILE A 2 -22.90 -18.18 7.72
N ALA A 3 -23.35 -17.95 8.95
CA ALA A 3 -22.74 -16.94 9.83
C ALA A 3 -21.28 -17.26 10.21
N PHE A 4 -20.96 -18.54 10.42
CA PHE A 4 -19.60 -18.97 10.74
C PHE A 4 -18.64 -18.74 9.57
N ILE A 5 -19.06 -19.10 8.35
CA ILE A 5 -18.30 -18.87 7.11
C ILE A 5 -18.12 -17.37 6.85
N LYS A 6 -19.16 -16.57 7.14
CA LYS A 6 -19.08 -15.11 7.02
C LYS A 6 -18.05 -14.53 8.01
N ASN A 7 -18.08 -14.95 9.27
CA ASN A 7 -17.18 -14.46 10.30
C ASN A 7 -15.71 -14.80 10.00
N SER A 8 -15.42 -16.03 9.56
CA SER A 8 -14.06 -16.42 9.16
C SER A 8 -13.55 -15.63 7.94
N THR A 9 -14.45 -15.32 7.00
CA THR A 9 -14.12 -14.48 5.83
C THR A 9 -13.82 -13.03 6.24
N LEU A 10 -14.58 -12.48 7.19
CA LEU A 10 -14.36 -11.13 7.72
C LEU A 10 -13.02 -11.00 8.45
N ASP A 11 -12.62 -12.01 9.23
CA ASP A 11 -11.30 -12.04 9.88
C ASP A 11 -10.16 -12.08 8.87
N SER A 12 -10.32 -12.85 7.79
CA SER A 12 -9.35 -12.88 6.68
C SER A 12 -9.24 -11.51 6.00
N ILE A 13 -10.37 -10.86 5.72
CA ILE A 13 -10.40 -9.52 5.12
C ILE A 13 -9.73 -8.49 6.03
N LYS A 14 -9.99 -8.53 7.34
CA LYS A 14 -9.33 -7.64 8.32
C LYS A 14 -7.82 -7.74 8.25
N LYS A 15 -7.27 -8.97 8.22
CA LYS A 15 -5.82 -9.20 8.07
C LYS A 15 -5.30 -8.67 6.75
N LYS A 16 -6.02 -8.89 5.65
CA LYS A 16 -5.64 -8.39 4.31
C LYS A 16 -5.61 -6.87 4.24
N LEU A 17 -6.60 -6.18 4.80
CA LEU A 17 -6.64 -4.72 4.87
C LEU A 17 -5.49 -4.17 5.72
N PHE A 18 -5.17 -4.85 6.83
CA PHE A 18 -4.00 -4.49 7.65
C PHE A 18 -2.68 -4.66 6.89
N ILE A 19 -2.50 -5.77 6.17
CA ILE A 19 -1.32 -5.98 5.32
C ILE A 19 -1.26 -4.91 4.22
N LEU A 20 -2.39 -4.61 3.57
CA LEU A 20 -2.47 -3.59 2.53
C LEU A 20 -2.09 -2.20 3.07
N TYR A 21 -2.49 -1.88 4.31
CA TYR A 21 -2.06 -0.67 4.99
C TYR A 21 -0.53 -0.67 5.20
N LEU A 22 0.03 -1.75 5.75
CA LEU A 22 1.47 -1.85 5.94
C LEU A 22 2.25 -1.68 4.63
N LEU A 23 1.81 -2.33 3.55
CA LEU A 23 2.42 -2.20 2.24
C LEU A 23 2.38 -0.75 1.70
N ASN A 24 1.34 0.02 2.04
CA ASN A 24 1.23 1.43 1.66
C ASN A 24 2.19 2.32 2.46
N VAL A 25 2.35 2.01 3.76
CA VAL A 25 3.29 2.71 4.64
C VAL A 25 4.74 2.41 4.22
N THR A 26 5.08 1.16 3.93
CA THR A 26 6.44 0.78 3.49
C THR A 26 6.79 1.38 2.13
N ASP A 27 5.82 1.42 1.21
CA ASP A 27 5.96 2.07 -0.10
C ASP A 27 6.44 3.53 0.04
N ILE A 28 5.76 4.36 0.82
CA ILE A 28 6.18 5.76 0.99
C ILE A 28 7.54 5.90 1.70
N ILE A 29 7.86 5.00 2.63
CA ILE A 29 9.17 5.00 3.29
C ILE A 29 10.28 4.72 2.26
N PHE A 30 10.12 3.68 1.43
CA PHE A 30 11.10 3.37 0.39
C PHE A 30 11.21 4.47 -0.65
N THR A 31 10.09 5.05 -1.10
CA THR A 31 10.11 6.21 -2.01
C THR A 31 10.93 7.35 -1.42
N LEU A 32 10.66 7.77 -0.18
CA LEU A 32 11.39 8.89 0.43
C LEU A 32 12.88 8.58 0.60
N LEU A 33 13.23 7.36 1.02
CA LEU A 33 14.63 6.95 1.15
C LEU A 33 15.38 6.96 -0.18
N LEU A 34 14.77 6.42 -1.25
CA LEU A 34 15.39 6.39 -2.58
C LEU A 34 15.51 7.79 -3.18
N LEU A 35 14.49 8.64 -3.02
CA LEU A 35 14.53 10.03 -3.52
C LEU A 35 15.62 10.87 -2.83
N GLN A 36 15.85 10.66 -1.52
CA GLN A 36 16.91 11.34 -0.78
C GLN A 36 18.32 11.05 -1.29
N THR A 37 18.52 9.94 -2.01
CA THR A 37 19.82 9.60 -2.60
C THR A 37 20.18 10.44 -3.82
N GLY A 38 19.21 11.12 -4.45
CA GLY A 38 19.40 11.90 -5.67
C GLY A 38 19.51 11.08 -6.96
N TYR A 39 19.54 9.74 -6.88
CA TYR A 39 19.61 8.85 -8.05
C TYR A 39 18.24 8.48 -8.64
N PHE A 40 17.16 8.75 -7.90
CA PHE A 40 15.81 8.35 -8.26
C PHE A 40 14.88 9.57 -8.32
N ALA A 41 13.84 9.47 -9.15
CA ALA A 41 12.81 10.49 -9.30
C ALA A 41 11.41 9.87 -9.24
N GLU A 42 10.46 10.61 -8.64
CA GLU A 42 9.06 10.19 -8.55
C GLU A 42 8.36 10.45 -9.88
N VAL A 43 7.83 9.40 -10.51
CA VAL A 43 7.16 9.50 -11.82
C VAL A 43 5.67 9.84 -11.67
N ASN A 44 5.06 9.54 -10.52
CA ASN A 44 3.64 9.76 -10.31
C ASN A 44 3.32 11.25 -10.14
N ILE A 45 2.57 11.81 -11.09
CA ILE A 45 2.22 13.24 -11.17
C ILE A 45 1.50 13.76 -9.92
N LEU A 46 0.71 12.92 -9.24
CA LEU A 46 0.04 13.31 -7.99
C LEU A 46 1.01 13.29 -6.82
N MET A 47 1.92 12.31 -6.78
CA MET A 47 2.89 12.16 -5.70
C MET A 47 4.07 13.11 -5.82
N VAL A 48 4.45 13.55 -7.03
CA VAL A 48 5.66 14.39 -7.26
C VAL A 48 5.67 15.67 -6.43
N ASN A 49 4.49 16.23 -6.11
CA ASN A 49 4.37 17.39 -5.24
C ASN A 49 4.22 17.01 -3.77
N ALA A 50 3.60 15.87 -3.46
CA ALA A 50 3.43 15.39 -2.10
C ALA A 50 4.77 14.94 -1.47
N VAL A 51 5.68 14.35 -2.26
CA VAL A 51 7.01 13.90 -1.80
C VAL A 51 7.97 15.04 -1.43
N LYS A 52 7.68 16.26 -1.89
CA LYS A 52 8.48 17.46 -1.54
C LYS A 52 8.33 17.88 -0.09
N SER A 53 7.23 17.50 0.56
CA SER A 53 6.99 17.76 1.98
C SER A 53 6.80 16.42 2.70
N PRO A 54 7.71 16.05 3.62
CA PRO A 54 7.56 14.83 4.42
C PRO A 54 6.21 14.77 5.15
N PHE A 55 5.71 15.92 5.60
CA PHE A 55 4.40 16.02 6.24
C PHE A 55 3.26 15.73 5.25
N ALA A 56 3.27 16.31 4.05
CA ALA A 56 2.25 16.06 3.04
C ALA A 56 2.24 14.59 2.58
N SER A 57 3.43 14.01 2.42
CA SER A 57 3.61 12.58 2.14
C SER A 57 2.99 11.71 3.22
N PHE A 58 3.29 12.01 4.50
CA PHE A 58 2.73 11.27 5.63
C PHE A 58 1.20 11.38 5.66
N MET A 59 0.64 12.58 5.52
CA MET A 59 -0.83 12.78 5.50
C MET A 59 -1.49 11.98 4.37
N LEU A 60 -0.94 12.03 3.16
CA LEU A 60 -1.53 11.41 1.97
C LEU A 60 -1.38 9.89 1.93
N LYS A 61 -0.25 9.34 2.40
CA LYS A 61 0.04 7.89 2.32
C LYS A 61 -0.19 7.12 3.61
N ILE A 62 -0.43 7.79 4.74
CA ILE A 62 -0.65 7.12 6.03
C ILE A 62 -2.05 7.39 6.54
N ILE A 63 -2.42 8.67 6.71
CA ILE A 63 -3.73 9.01 7.27
C ILE A 63 -4.87 8.70 6.29
N LEU A 64 -4.76 9.16 5.04
CA LEU A 64 -5.81 8.96 4.06
C LEU A 64 -6.09 7.46 3.79
N PRO A 65 -5.10 6.58 3.57
CA PRO A 65 -5.34 5.15 3.40
C PRO A 65 -5.89 4.50 4.66
N ALA A 66 -5.45 4.89 5.86
CA ALA A 66 -6.01 4.37 7.11
C ALA A 66 -7.51 4.66 7.21
N LEU A 67 -7.93 5.90 6.92
CA LEU A 67 -9.34 6.30 6.93
C LEU A 67 -10.15 5.56 5.87
N LEU A 68 -9.62 5.44 4.64
CA LEU A 68 -10.30 4.73 3.55
C LEU A 68 -10.47 3.24 3.84
N LEU A 69 -9.42 2.57 4.34
CA LEU A 69 -9.48 1.15 4.70
C LEU A 69 -10.42 0.91 5.88
N TYR A 70 -10.44 1.82 6.86
CA TYR A 70 -11.40 1.76 7.96
C TYR A 70 -12.85 1.91 7.46
N TYR A 71 -13.11 2.90 6.60
CA TYR A 71 -14.42 3.09 5.98
C TYR A 71 -14.85 1.85 5.17
N LEU A 72 -13.93 1.30 4.37
CA LEU A 72 -14.18 0.10 3.58
C LEU A 72 -14.52 -1.10 4.48
N TYR A 73 -13.76 -1.31 5.56
CA TYR A 73 -14.03 -2.37 6.52
C TYR A 73 -15.44 -2.26 7.12
N ARG A 74 -15.85 -1.05 7.53
CA ARG A 74 -17.20 -0.80 8.06
C ARG A 74 -18.29 -1.16 7.06
N LYS A 75 -18.09 -0.86 5.77
CA LYS A 75 -19.04 -1.24 4.70
C LYS A 75 -19.08 -2.75 4.48
N ILE A 76 -17.94 -3.43 4.54
CA ILE A 76 -17.86 -4.89 4.39
C ILE A 76 -18.58 -5.62 5.55
N CYS A 77 -18.52 -5.10 6.78
CA CYS A 77 -19.21 -5.72 7.93
C CYS A 77 -20.73 -5.84 7.73
N ILE A 78 -21.34 -4.87 7.04
CA ILE A 78 -22.80 -4.82 6.80
C ILE A 78 -23.20 -5.37 5.42
N SER A 79 -22.24 -5.85 4.62
CA SER A 79 -22.51 -6.31 3.26
C SER A 79 -23.13 -7.71 3.24
N ASP A 80 -23.81 -8.03 2.14
CA ASP A 80 -24.23 -9.40 1.85
C ASP A 80 -23.03 -10.28 1.40
N THR A 81 -23.27 -11.57 1.20
CA THR A 81 -22.24 -12.55 0.83
C THR A 81 -21.66 -12.34 -0.58
N SER A 82 -22.45 -11.81 -1.51
CA SER A 82 -22.00 -11.55 -2.88
C SER A 82 -21.05 -10.35 -2.92
N GLN A 83 -21.41 -9.27 -2.22
CA GLN A 83 -20.60 -8.08 -2.03
C GLN A 83 -19.31 -8.41 -1.26
N LEU A 84 -19.40 -9.26 -0.25
CA LEU A 84 -18.23 -9.74 0.51
C LEU A 84 -17.22 -10.46 -0.38
N ARG A 85 -17.69 -11.31 -1.29
CA ARG A 85 -16.84 -12.02 -2.25
C ARG A 85 -16.19 -11.05 -3.24
N ALA A 86 -16.95 -10.09 -3.77
CA ALA A 86 -16.43 -9.04 -4.65
C ALA A 86 -15.35 -8.20 -3.95
N ALA A 87 -15.60 -7.78 -2.69
CA ALA A 87 -14.64 -7.04 -1.89
C ALA A 87 -13.35 -7.85 -1.67
N ASN A 88 -13.45 -9.15 -1.37
CA ASN A 88 -12.28 -10.01 -1.20
C ASN A 88 -11.44 -10.16 -2.48
N ILE A 89 -12.08 -10.21 -3.66
CA ILE A 89 -11.39 -10.21 -4.95
C ILE A 89 -10.66 -8.87 -5.15
N GLY A 90 -11.35 -7.75 -4.95
CA GLY A 90 -10.74 -6.42 -5.07
C GLY A 90 -9.54 -6.24 -4.15
N ILE A 91 -9.67 -6.63 -2.88
CA ILE A 91 -8.58 -6.57 -1.89
C ILE A 91 -7.40 -7.46 -2.31
N ASN A 92 -7.65 -8.66 -2.84
CA ASN A 92 -6.58 -9.52 -3.34
C ASN A 92 -5.83 -8.87 -4.51
N ILE A 93 -6.54 -8.29 -5.48
CA ILE A 93 -5.93 -7.56 -6.60
C ILE A 93 -5.08 -6.39 -6.08
N SER A 94 -5.62 -5.60 -5.14
CA SER A 94 -4.87 -4.52 -4.51
C SER A 94 -3.61 -5.02 -3.79
N LEU A 95 -3.71 -6.10 -3.01
CA LEU A 95 -2.55 -6.71 -2.35
C LEU A 95 -1.48 -7.13 -3.35
N THR A 96 -1.85 -7.80 -4.43
CA THR A 96 -0.91 -8.20 -5.49
C THR A 96 -0.19 -6.98 -6.07
N LEU A 97 -0.92 -5.93 -6.45
CA LEU A 97 -0.32 -4.71 -7.01
C LEU A 97 0.64 -4.04 -6.01
N TYR A 98 0.22 -3.86 -4.76
CA TYR A 98 1.06 -3.23 -3.73
C TYR A 98 2.29 -4.07 -3.39
N THR A 99 2.18 -5.40 -3.48
CA THR A 99 3.31 -6.31 -3.29
C THR A 99 4.33 -6.13 -4.43
N LEU A 100 3.87 -6.06 -5.68
CA LEU A 100 4.74 -5.82 -6.83
C LEU A 100 5.47 -4.47 -6.74
N VAL A 101 4.79 -3.42 -6.31
CA VAL A 101 5.41 -2.10 -6.09
C VAL A 101 6.49 -2.18 -5.01
N ASN A 102 6.21 -2.80 -3.86
CA ASN A 102 7.21 -2.96 -2.80
C ASN A 102 8.40 -3.84 -3.26
N LEU A 103 8.15 -4.90 -4.04
CA LEU A 103 9.24 -5.69 -4.65
C LEU A 103 10.09 -4.85 -5.60
N SER A 104 9.48 -3.96 -6.38
CA SER A 104 10.24 -3.03 -7.22
C SER A 104 11.13 -2.12 -6.37
N HIS A 105 10.65 -1.58 -5.26
CA HIS A 105 11.47 -0.80 -4.32
C HIS A 105 12.65 -1.59 -3.77
N LEU A 106 12.46 -2.87 -3.42
CA LEU A 106 13.55 -3.73 -2.97
C LEU A 106 14.61 -3.93 -4.06
N VAL A 107 14.20 -4.13 -5.32
CA VAL A 107 15.13 -4.23 -6.46
C VAL A 107 15.92 -2.93 -6.63
N TRP A 108 15.27 -1.76 -6.63
CA TRP A 108 15.95 -0.47 -6.76
C TRP A 108 16.91 -0.18 -5.61
N THR A 109 16.50 -0.52 -4.39
CA THR A 109 17.34 -0.41 -3.20
C THR A 109 18.57 -1.31 -3.30
N ALA A 110 18.41 -2.54 -3.80
CA ALA A 110 19.52 -3.47 -4.03
C ALA A 110 20.48 -2.99 -5.14
N LEU A 111 19.97 -2.24 -6.14
CA LEU A 111 20.79 -1.67 -7.21
C LEU A 111 21.48 -0.34 -6.83
N LEU A 112 21.06 0.31 -5.73
CA LEU A 112 21.63 1.58 -5.28
C LEU A 112 23.18 1.59 -5.20
N PRO A 113 23.87 0.56 -4.67
CA PRO A 113 25.33 0.54 -4.62
C PRO A 113 26.02 0.52 -6.00
N VAL A 114 25.33 0.04 -7.04
CA VAL A 114 25.85 0.07 -8.41
C VAL A 114 25.81 1.50 -8.96
N PHE A 115 24.69 2.20 -8.77
CA PHE A 115 24.55 3.61 -9.16
C PHE A 115 25.52 4.53 -8.41
N MET A 116 25.72 4.28 -7.11
CA MET A 116 26.71 5.04 -6.33
C MET A 116 28.13 4.88 -6.85
N ARG A 117 28.52 3.71 -7.35
CA ARG A 117 29.87 3.46 -7.91
C ARG A 117 30.09 4.09 -9.28
N MET A 118 29.07 4.28 -10.09
CA MET A 118 29.21 4.87 -11.44
C MET A 118 29.39 6.39 -11.43
N ASN A 119 29.15 7.06 -10.30
CA ASN A 119 29.26 8.52 -10.14
C ASN A 119 30.60 8.98 -9.51
N TYR A 120 31.56 8.07 -9.31
CA TYR A 120 32.95 8.37 -8.97
C TYR A 120 33.86 7.94 -10.13
#